data_AF-A0A0H5NXN5-F1
#
_entry.id   AF-A0A0H5NXN5-F1
#
_cell.length_a   1.000
_cell.length_b   1.000
_cell.length_c   1.000
_cell.angle_alpha   90.00
_cell.angle_beta   90.00
_cell.angle_gamma   90.00
#
_symmetry.space_group_name_H-M   'P 1'
#
loop_
_entity.id
_entity.type
_entity.pdbx_description
1 polymer ?
#
loop_
_entity_poly.entity_id
_entity_poly.type
_entity_poly.pdbx_seq_one_letter_code
_entity_poly.pdbx_strand_id
1 'polypeptide(L)'
;MKEFEIISNGGVMADHIRIPPQFEPIINDLFDGRVFDMDTAAVVIPCIDDAKAKLQADPDRYRQHLEGLGLRQVRQMLDSMRDILVTFPDATVSGLVEP
;
A
#
# COMPACT_ATOMS: atom_id res chain seq x y z
N MET A 1 -3.48 -0.56 14.55
CA MET A 1 -2.41 -0.90 13.59
C MET A 1 -3.10 -1.14 12.28
N LYS A 2 -2.81 -0.38 11.23
CA LYS A 2 -3.53 -0.48 9.96
C LYS A 2 -2.93 -1.57 9.07
N GLU A 3 -3.77 -2.17 8.24
CA GLU A 3 -3.33 -3.15 7.24
C GLU A 3 -4.10 -3.03 5.92
N PHE A 4 -3.48 -3.57 4.87
CA PHE A 4 -4.16 -3.88 3.62
C PHE A 4 -4.45 -5.38 3.60
N GLU A 5 -5.72 -5.75 3.61
CA GLU A 5 -6.19 -7.11 3.39
C GLU A 5 -6.38 -7.34 1.89
N ILE A 6 -5.80 -8.43 1.38
CA ILE A 6 -5.94 -8.82 -0.03
C ILE A 6 -6.69 -10.14 -0.06
N ILE A 7 -7.90 -10.12 -0.62
CA ILE A 7 -8.84 -11.23 -0.63
C ILE A 7 -9.02 -11.70 -2.07
N SER A 8 -8.76 -12.98 -2.33
CA SER A 8 -9.03 -13.58 -3.65
C SER A 8 -10.53 -13.80 -3.85
N ASN A 9 -11.02 -13.88 -5.11
CA ASN A 9 -12.45 -14.10 -5.40
C ASN A 9 -13.03 -15.41 -4.80
N GLY A 10 -12.18 -16.34 -4.36
CA GLY A 10 -12.61 -17.52 -3.59
C GLY A 10 -13.01 -17.22 -2.13
N GLY A 11 -12.95 -15.95 -1.69
CA GLY A 11 -13.16 -15.55 -0.30
C GLY A 11 -12.03 -15.98 0.65
N VAL A 12 -10.94 -16.53 0.08
CA VAL A 12 -9.74 -16.90 0.83
C VAL A 12 -8.82 -15.69 0.88
N MET A 13 -8.41 -15.30 2.09
CA MET A 13 -7.40 -14.28 2.30
C MET A 13 -6.10 -14.71 1.61
N ALA A 14 -5.71 -13.96 0.59
CA ALA A 14 -4.50 -14.23 -0.19
C ALA A 14 -3.27 -13.73 0.55
N ASP A 15 -3.35 -12.52 1.14
CA ASP A 15 -2.30 -11.94 1.97
C ASP A 15 -2.82 -10.78 2.83
N HIS A 16 -2.01 -10.33 3.79
CA HIS A 16 -2.21 -9.08 4.51
C HIS A 16 -0.89 -8.32 4.68
N ILE A 17 -0.91 -7.02 4.37
CA ILE A 17 0.25 -6.15 4.49
C ILE A 17 0.03 -5.21 5.67
N ARG A 18 0.75 -5.47 6.76
CA ARG A 18 0.71 -4.61 7.94
C ARG A 18 1.48 -3.33 7.68
N ILE A 19 0.84 -2.19 7.97
CA ILE A 19 1.45 -0.87 7.91
C ILE A 19 1.93 -0.56 9.33
N PRO A 20 3.25 -0.48 9.56
CA PRO A 20 3.79 0.01 10.83
C PRO A 20 3.26 1.43 11.11
N PRO A 21 2.91 1.78 12.37
CA PRO A 21 2.36 3.09 12.70
C PRO A 21 3.19 4.27 12.18
N GLN A 22 4.52 4.12 12.19
CA GLN A 22 5.48 5.09 11.65
C GLN A 22 5.35 5.33 10.14
N PHE A 23 4.78 4.39 9.39
CA PHE A 23 4.58 4.51 7.94
C PHE A 23 3.19 5.03 7.59
N GLU A 24 2.26 5.11 8.55
CA GLU A 24 0.91 5.61 8.26
C GLU A 24 0.89 7.02 7.64
N PRO A 25 1.66 8.02 8.14
CA PRO A 25 1.62 9.36 7.57
C PRO A 25 2.08 9.41 6.12
N ILE A 26 3.18 8.69 5.81
CA ILE A 26 3.73 8.63 4.45
C ILE A 26 2.80 7.84 3.51
N ILE A 27 2.21 6.74 3.97
CA ILE A 27 1.25 5.97 3.16
C ILE A 27 -0.01 6.78 2.88
N ASN A 28 -0.50 7.53 3.87
CA ASN A 28 -1.63 8.42 3.70
C ASN A 28 -1.33 9.53 2.68
N ASP A 29 -0.14 10.15 2.72
CA ASP A 29 0.26 11.18 1.73
C ASP A 29 0.45 10.58 0.33
N LEU A 30 1.07 9.39 0.22
CA LEU A 30 1.31 8.73 -1.07
C LEU A 30 0.00 8.36 -1.79
N PHE A 31 -1.00 7.92 -1.04
CA PHE A 31 -2.32 7.58 -1.56
C PHE A 31 -3.32 8.76 -1.51
N ASP A 32 -2.88 9.99 -1.24
CA ASP A 32 -3.74 11.19 -1.14
C ASP A 32 -4.95 11.02 -0.19
N GLY A 33 -4.78 10.28 0.91
CA GLY A 33 -5.85 10.00 1.85
C GLY A 33 -6.83 8.92 1.41
N ARG A 34 -6.57 8.24 0.28
CA ARG A 34 -7.44 7.19 -0.23
C ARG A 34 -7.50 6.00 0.74
N VAL A 35 -8.73 5.58 1.01
CA VAL A 35 -9.06 4.32 1.69
C VAL A 35 -9.56 3.35 0.61
N PHE A 36 -9.04 2.12 0.61
CA PHE A 36 -9.54 1.08 -0.30
C PHE A 36 -10.64 0.31 0.41
N ASP A 37 -11.83 0.24 -0.19
CA ASP A 37 -12.98 -0.48 0.36
C ASP A 37 -13.38 -1.60 -0.61
N MET A 38 -12.76 -2.76 -0.45
CA MET A 38 -12.88 -3.91 -1.36
C MET A 38 -12.62 -3.57 -2.84
N ASP A 39 -11.68 -2.66 -3.10
CA ASP A 39 -11.32 -2.24 -4.46
C ASP A 39 -10.59 -3.36 -5.21
N THR A 40 -10.92 -3.59 -6.48
CA THR A 40 -10.26 -4.64 -7.28
C THR A 40 -8.78 -4.36 -7.52
N ALA A 41 -7.97 -5.40 -7.73
CA ALA A 41 -6.56 -5.28 -8.11
C ALA A 41 -6.35 -4.32 -9.31
N ALA A 42 -7.24 -4.34 -10.30
CA ALA A 42 -7.20 -3.45 -11.46
C ALA A 42 -7.31 -1.95 -11.09
N VAL A 43 -7.99 -1.63 -9.98
CA VAL A 43 -8.13 -0.26 -9.46
C VAL A 43 -6.95 0.10 -8.55
N VAL A 44 -6.45 -0.85 -7.77
CA VAL A 44 -5.44 -0.60 -6.73
C VAL A 44 -4.03 -0.55 -7.32
N ILE A 45 -3.71 -1.40 -8.30
CA ILE A 45 -2.37 -1.43 -8.95
C ILE A 45 -1.97 -0.05 -9.49
N PRO A 46 -2.80 0.68 -10.26
CA PRO A 46 -2.46 2.03 -10.71
C PRO A 46 -2.19 3.01 -9.56
N CYS A 47 -2.88 2.86 -8.42
CA CYS A 47 -2.66 3.71 -7.25
C CYS A 47 -1.30 3.43 -6.60
N ILE A 48 -0.90 2.15 -6.54
CA ILE A 48 0.42 1.76 -6.04
C ILE A 48 1.52 2.29 -6.98
N ASP A 49 1.31 2.18 -8.29
CA ASP A 49 2.26 2.68 -9.27
C ASP A 49 2.42 4.21 -9.18
N ASP A 50 1.33 4.95 -8.95
CA ASP A 50 1.37 6.40 -8.69
C ASP A 50 2.08 6.74 -7.37
N ALA A 51 1.78 6.02 -6.28
CA ALA A 51 2.48 6.16 -5.01
C ALA A 51 4.00 5.94 -5.17
N LYS A 52 4.40 4.90 -5.92
CA LYS A 52 5.81 4.65 -6.22
C LYS A 52 6.45 5.78 -7.04
N ALA A 53 5.72 6.32 -8.00
CA ALA A 53 6.18 7.45 -8.81
C ALA A 53 6.38 8.70 -7.97
N LYS A 54 5.44 9.04 -7.08
CA LYS A 54 5.55 10.15 -6.11
C LYS A 54 6.79 9.98 -5.23
N LEU A 55 6.97 8.79 -4.65
CA LEU A 55 8.12 8.47 -3.80
C LEU A 55 9.46 8.63 -4.53
N GLN A 56 9.50 8.32 -5.82
CA GLN A 56 10.68 8.47 -6.66
C GLN A 56 10.92 9.92 -7.11
N ALA A 57 9.87 10.68 -7.34
CA ALA A 57 9.95 12.06 -7.81
C ALA A 57 10.49 13.01 -6.73
N ASP A 58 10.07 12.84 -5.48
CA ASP A 58 10.49 13.70 -4.36
C ASP A 58 10.80 12.89 -3.08
N PRO A 59 11.90 12.11 -3.06
CA PRO A 59 12.24 11.33 -1.88
C PRO A 59 12.55 12.19 -0.64
N ASP A 60 13.02 13.42 -0.81
CA ASP A 60 13.40 14.28 0.32
C ASP A 60 12.19 14.76 1.11
N ARG A 61 11.08 15.11 0.44
CA ARG A 61 9.79 15.36 1.09
C ARG A 61 9.37 14.18 1.96
N TYR A 62 9.46 12.97 1.44
CA TYR A 62 9.01 11.77 2.14
C TYR A 62 9.94 11.32 3.26
N ARG A 63 11.24 11.65 3.21
CA ARG A 63 12.18 11.41 4.32
C ARG A 63 11.78 12.14 5.60
N GLN A 64 11.13 13.29 5.48
CA GLN A 64 10.68 14.07 6.63
C GLN A 64 9.65 13.32 7.48
N HIS A 65 8.84 12.45 6.86
CA HIS A 65 7.85 11.64 7.57
C HIS A 65 8.46 10.45 8.34
N LEU A 66 9.71 10.12 8.07
CA LEU A 66 10.29 8.84 8.49
C LEU A 66 11.29 8.97 9.64
N GLU A 67 11.64 10.16 10.12
CA GLU A 67 12.59 10.39 11.24
C GLU A 67 13.84 9.46 11.22
N GLY A 68 14.38 9.15 10.04
CA GLY A 68 15.54 8.25 9.87
C GLY A 68 15.22 6.78 9.52
N LEU A 69 13.94 6.41 9.39
CA LEU A 69 13.51 5.16 8.79
C LEU A 69 13.74 5.17 7.27
N GLY A 70 13.97 3.98 6.71
CA GLY A 70 14.34 3.86 5.31
C GLY A 70 13.14 3.98 4.38
N LEU A 71 13.12 4.98 3.51
CA LEU A 71 12.25 5.01 2.31
C LEU A 71 12.31 3.70 1.51
N ARG A 72 13.43 2.99 1.59
CA ARG A 72 13.59 1.65 1.02
C ARG A 72 12.53 0.67 1.52
N GLN A 73 12.17 0.71 2.81
CA GLN A 73 11.19 -0.21 3.40
C GLN A 73 9.78 0.12 2.89
N VAL A 74 9.43 1.40 2.78
CA VAL A 74 8.16 1.85 2.19
C VAL A 74 8.06 1.42 0.73
N ARG A 75 9.14 1.60 -0.04
CA ARG A 75 9.20 1.14 -1.43
C ARG A 75 9.05 -0.38 -1.54
N GLN A 76 9.76 -1.15 -0.71
CA GLN A 76 9.64 -2.60 -0.67
C GLN A 76 8.22 -3.05 -0.33
N MET A 77 7.54 -2.37 0.58
CA MET A 77 6.15 -2.66 0.91
C MET A 77 5.20 -2.43 -0.28
N LEU A 78 5.36 -1.30 -1.00
CA LEU A 78 4.59 -1.01 -2.22
C LEU A 78 4.89 -2.02 -3.33
N ASP A 79 6.16 -2.43 -3.49
CA ASP A 79 6.56 -3.47 -4.44
C ASP A 79 5.89 -4.81 -4.11
N SER A 80 5.96 -5.26 -2.84
CA SER A 80 5.29 -6.49 -2.39
C SER A 80 3.78 -6.45 -2.63
N MET A 81 3.13 -5.33 -2.30
CA MET A 81 1.68 -5.15 -2.53
C MET A 81 1.33 -5.31 -4.01
N ARG A 82 2.11 -4.68 -4.87
CA ARG A 82 1.91 -4.78 -6.32
C ARG A 82 2.11 -6.21 -6.81
N ASP A 83 3.17 -6.89 -6.38
CA ASP A 83 3.51 -8.24 -6.84
C ASP A 83 2.43 -9.26 -6.43
N ILE A 84 1.85 -9.12 -5.24
CA ILE A 84 0.70 -9.93 -4.78
C ILE A 84 -0.50 -9.68 -5.70
N LEU A 85 -0.86 -8.42 -5.96
CA LEU A 85 -2.03 -8.09 -6.79
C LEU A 85 -1.86 -8.49 -8.26
N VAL A 86 -0.62 -8.51 -8.77
CA VAL A 86 -0.32 -9.05 -10.10
C VAL A 86 -0.47 -10.57 -10.12
N THR A 87 -0.11 -11.25 -9.03
CA THR A 87 -0.26 -12.71 -8.88
C THR A 87 -1.73 -13.12 -8.75
N PHE A 88 -2.54 -12.28 -8.09
CA PHE A 88 -3.98 -12.46 -7.89
C PHE A 88 -4.76 -11.30 -8.53
N PRO A 89 -4.87 -11.26 -9.88
CA PRO A 89 -5.49 -10.14 -10.59
C PRO A 89 -7.00 -10.02 -10.33
N ASP A 90 -7.60 -11.07 -9.79
CA ASP A 90 -9.00 -11.18 -9.42
C ASP A 90 -9.24 -10.84 -7.93
N ALA A 91 -8.19 -10.47 -7.18
CA ALA A 91 -8.31 -10.10 -5.78
C ALA A 91 -8.94 -8.70 -5.59
N THR A 92 -9.57 -8.54 -4.44
CA THR A 92 -10.03 -7.26 -3.90
C THR A 92 -9.16 -6.85 -2.71
N VAL A 93 -8.98 -5.55 -2.52
CA VAL A 93 -8.19 -4.97 -1.45
C VAL A 93 -9.10 -4.16 -0.54
N SER A 94 -9.08 -4.49 0.74
CA SER A 94 -9.60 -3.66 1.81
C SER A 94 -8.41 -3.04 2.54
N GLY A 95 -8.41 -1.73 2.76
CA GLY A 95 -7.25 -1.00 3.24
C GLY A 95 -7.59 0.07 4.27
N LEU A 96 -6.65 0.33 5.18
CA LEU A 96 -6.74 1.36 6.22
C LEU A 96 -7.80 1.08 7.29
N VAL A 97 -8.13 -0.20 7.48
CA VAL A 97 -9.01 -0.67 8.56
C VAL A 97 -8.23 -0.64 9.87
N GLU A 98 -8.84 -0.09 10.94
CA GLU A 98 -8.40 -0.40 12.30
C GLU A 98 -8.97 -1.78 12.67
N PRO A 99 -8.15 -2.76 13.09
CA PRO A 99 -8.62 -4.08 13.50
C PRO A 99 -9.52 -4.01 14.74
#